data_AF-A0A920KE59-F1
#
_entry.id   AF-A0A920KE59-F1
#
_cell.length_a   1.000
_cell.length_b   1.000
_cell.length_c   1.000
_cell.angle_alpha   90.00
_cell.angle_beta   90.00
_cell.angle_gamma   90.00
#
_symmetry.space_group_name_H-M   'P 1'
#
loop_
_entity.id
_entity.type
_entity.pdbx_description
1 polymer ?
#
loop_
_entity_poly.entity_id
_entity_poly.type
_entity_poly.pdbx_seq_one_letter_code
_entity_poly.pdbx_strand_id
1 'polypeptide(L)'
;MKKAIHILSFFCFVYYSASSQVPLYYQGIDFTLVGDNLKSELASLISTSHHTDFQYTSSSAIDTWDIIKSSDTYLLDSTKVYLVYGYDDFDQAFQNDISRDKSLSCHGSPCDGLWNREHVYPKSLANPSLSTSFPGPGTDVHNLRSCDYVTNTFRGNRKFGPGNGIAGVTNDGHWYPGDEWKGDIARMMMYMYLRYPNQCPATDVGAGISSFSPQGDLPDIFLMWNAEDPVSVFEINRNNIISSYQGNRNPFIDNPFLATAIWSGPVADNPWGPLSMGNEHIKKYKITVTREKMLFINSDNKLDLTLYDVNGRMILKTHSNEILLNAIVTGIYFLKIEDHQIEKLVIF
;
A
#
# COMPACT_ATOMS: atom_id res chain seq x y z
N MET A 1 -14.56 50.70 17.60
CA MET A 1 -13.44 50.48 16.66
C MET A 1 -12.75 49.18 17.00
N LYS A 2 -12.80 48.21 16.07
CA LYS A 2 -11.91 47.05 15.83
C LYS A 2 -12.80 45.89 15.31
N LYS A 3 -12.92 45.82 13.99
CA LYS A 3 -13.51 44.67 13.28
C LYS A 3 -12.45 43.56 13.29
N ALA A 4 -12.78 42.39 13.85
CA ALA A 4 -11.99 41.19 13.67
C ALA A 4 -12.38 40.57 12.31
N ILE A 5 -11.42 40.51 11.39
CA ILE A 5 -11.55 39.85 10.10
C ILE A 5 -11.04 38.43 10.33
N HIS A 6 -11.93 37.44 10.34
CA HIS A 6 -11.56 36.03 10.31
C HIS A 6 -11.27 35.65 8.85
N ILE A 7 -10.00 35.48 8.51
CA ILE A 7 -9.58 34.92 7.23
C ILE A 7 -9.66 33.40 7.37
N LEU A 8 -10.69 32.81 6.77
CA LEU A 8 -10.83 31.36 6.65
C LEU A 8 -9.94 30.90 5.49
N SER A 9 -8.73 30.43 5.79
CA SER A 9 -7.84 29.83 4.79
C SER A 9 -8.36 28.43 4.43
N PHE A 10 -9.04 28.34 3.29
CA PHE A 10 -9.45 27.06 2.70
C PHE A 10 -8.23 26.44 1.99
N PHE A 11 -7.55 25.51 2.65
CA PHE A 11 -6.53 24.68 1.99
C PHE A 11 -7.24 23.68 1.09
N CYS A 12 -7.35 24.01 -0.19
CA CYS A 12 -7.74 23.07 -1.23
C CYS A 12 -6.59 22.07 -1.42
N PHE A 13 -6.67 20.89 -0.81
CA PHE A 13 -5.83 19.77 -1.20
C PHE A 13 -6.26 19.35 -2.60
N VAL A 14 -5.46 19.75 -3.59
CA VAL A 14 -5.55 19.20 -4.95
C VAL A 14 -4.98 17.79 -4.86
N TYR A 15 -5.87 16.78 -4.82
CA TYR A 15 -5.48 15.39 -5.04
C TYR A 15 -5.01 15.27 -6.49
N TYR A 16 -3.69 15.29 -6.69
CA TYR A 16 -3.10 14.83 -7.94
C TYR A 16 -3.18 13.30 -7.96
N SER A 17 -4.18 12.76 -8.64
CA SER A 17 -4.18 11.36 -9.06
C SER A 17 -3.17 11.19 -10.18
N ALA A 18 -1.88 11.15 -9.83
CA ALA A 18 -0.84 10.67 -10.75
C ALA A 18 -0.90 9.14 -10.73
N SER A 19 -1.44 8.52 -11.77
CA SER A 19 -1.26 7.09 -11.97
C SER A 19 0.23 6.83 -12.18
N SER A 20 0.86 6.12 -11.25
CA SER A 20 2.25 5.70 -11.42
C SER A 20 2.32 4.55 -12.40
N GLN A 21 3.30 4.56 -13.30
CA GLN A 21 3.60 3.36 -14.08
C GLN A 21 4.04 2.23 -13.14
N VAL A 22 3.71 0.99 -13.49
CA VAL A 22 4.21 -0.22 -12.82
C VAL A 22 5.75 -0.14 -12.72
N PRO A 23 6.35 -0.27 -11.52
CA PRO A 23 7.79 -0.15 -11.35
C PRO A 23 8.58 -1.20 -12.15
N LEU A 24 9.79 -0.83 -12.59
CA LEU A 24 10.68 -1.72 -13.36
C LEU A 24 11.00 -3.04 -12.65
N TYR A 25 10.98 -3.06 -11.30
CA TYR A 25 11.15 -4.27 -10.50
C TYR A 25 10.15 -5.37 -10.85
N TYR A 26 8.94 -5.01 -11.27
CA TYR A 26 7.87 -5.94 -11.67
C TYR A 26 7.86 -6.22 -13.17
N GLN A 27 8.93 -5.87 -13.89
CA GLN A 27 9.05 -6.18 -15.32
C GLN A 27 8.99 -7.70 -15.53
N GLY A 28 8.07 -8.14 -16.39
CA GLY A 28 7.89 -9.55 -16.73
C GLY A 28 6.80 -10.26 -15.93
N ILE A 29 6.15 -9.59 -14.97
CA ILE A 29 4.92 -10.08 -14.35
C ILE A 29 3.73 -9.83 -15.28
N ASP A 30 2.91 -10.85 -15.50
CA ASP A 30 1.65 -10.74 -16.22
C ASP A 30 0.52 -10.35 -15.26
N PHE A 31 0.26 -9.06 -15.17
CA PHE A 31 -0.81 -8.49 -14.35
C PHE A 31 -2.22 -8.71 -14.90
N THR A 32 -2.39 -9.46 -15.99
CA THR A 32 -3.69 -9.98 -16.41
C THR A 32 -4.06 -11.27 -15.67
N LEU A 33 -3.07 -11.93 -15.04
CA LEU A 33 -3.30 -13.07 -14.17
C LEU A 33 -3.98 -12.63 -12.86
N VAL A 34 -4.72 -13.55 -12.27
CA VAL A 34 -5.38 -13.41 -10.96
C VAL A 34 -5.22 -14.69 -10.16
N GLY A 35 -5.54 -14.64 -8.87
CA GLY A 35 -5.49 -15.83 -8.01
C GLY A 35 -4.09 -16.42 -7.87
N ASP A 36 -4.03 -17.75 -7.74
CA ASP A 36 -2.79 -18.50 -7.53
C ASP A 36 -1.76 -18.34 -8.67
N ASN A 37 -2.20 -17.99 -9.88
CA ASN A 37 -1.28 -17.75 -11.00
C ASN A 37 -0.46 -16.48 -10.77
N LEU A 38 -1.12 -15.36 -10.44
CA LEU A 38 -0.45 -14.11 -10.09
C LEU A 38 0.40 -14.27 -8.82
N LYS A 39 -0.14 -14.97 -7.81
CA LYS A 39 0.58 -15.30 -6.58
C LYS A 39 1.89 -16.04 -6.87
N SER A 40 1.86 -17.02 -7.77
CA SER A 40 3.04 -17.81 -8.14
C SER A 40 4.10 -16.97 -8.84
N GLU A 41 3.72 -16.06 -9.74
CA GLU A 41 4.66 -15.16 -10.41
C GLU A 41 5.31 -14.19 -9.42
N LEU A 42 4.53 -13.57 -8.53
CA LEU A 42 5.06 -12.68 -7.51
C LEU A 42 5.96 -13.42 -6.51
N ALA A 43 5.58 -14.63 -6.09
CA ALA A 43 6.41 -15.48 -5.23
C ALA A 43 7.75 -15.82 -5.89
N SER A 44 7.76 -16.13 -7.19
CA SER A 44 8.98 -16.34 -7.96
C SER A 44 9.84 -15.07 -8.04
N LEU A 45 9.24 -13.91 -8.31
CA LEU A 45 9.95 -12.63 -8.39
C LEU A 45 10.63 -12.27 -7.08
N ILE A 46 9.90 -12.30 -5.95
CA ILE A 46 10.51 -11.95 -4.66
C ILE A 46 11.61 -12.95 -4.28
N SER A 47 11.43 -14.23 -4.62
CA SER A 47 12.42 -15.27 -4.35
C SER A 47 13.71 -15.09 -5.16
N THR A 48 13.58 -14.80 -6.45
CA THR A 48 14.72 -14.68 -7.38
C THR A 48 15.44 -13.33 -7.27
N SER A 49 14.73 -12.26 -6.91
CA SER A 49 15.32 -10.93 -6.71
C SER A 49 16.04 -10.78 -5.36
N HIS A 50 15.78 -11.66 -4.39
CA HIS A 50 16.49 -11.68 -3.13
C HIS A 50 17.88 -12.30 -3.31
N HIS A 51 18.92 -11.53 -3.06
CA HIS A 51 20.30 -11.96 -3.35
C HIS A 51 21.28 -11.73 -2.20
N THR A 52 20.83 -11.20 -1.06
CA THR A 52 21.69 -11.01 0.12
C THR A 52 20.95 -11.34 1.39
N ASP A 53 21.43 -12.36 2.10
CA ASP A 53 20.96 -12.69 3.44
C ASP A 53 21.82 -12.00 4.49
N PHE A 54 21.19 -11.44 5.53
CA PHE A 54 21.87 -10.75 6.62
C PHE A 54 21.88 -11.57 7.91
N GLN A 55 22.97 -11.48 8.67
CA GLN A 55 23.03 -12.08 10.00
C GLN A 55 22.03 -11.39 10.94
N TYR A 56 21.47 -12.16 11.88
CA TYR A 56 20.59 -11.57 12.89
C TYR A 56 21.34 -10.55 13.75
N THR A 57 22.52 -10.90 14.26
CA THR A 57 23.40 -9.97 14.98
C THR A 57 24.84 -10.17 14.51
N SER A 58 25.57 -9.09 14.22
CA SER A 58 26.98 -9.10 13.84
C SER A 58 27.72 -7.92 14.46
N SER A 59 29.01 -8.10 14.77
CA SER A 59 29.90 -7.03 15.25
C SER A 59 30.90 -6.58 14.19
N SER A 60 30.90 -7.21 13.01
CA SER A 60 31.92 -7.00 11.97
C SER A 60 31.35 -6.79 10.57
N ALA A 61 30.03 -6.86 10.40
CA ALA A 61 29.34 -6.62 9.14
C ALA A 61 27.95 -6.02 9.42
N ILE A 62 27.31 -5.51 8.36
CA ILE A 62 25.92 -5.05 8.42
C ILE A 62 25.04 -6.22 8.84
N ASP A 63 24.19 -5.98 9.85
CA ASP A 63 23.22 -6.97 10.35
C ASP A 63 21.78 -6.42 10.34
N THR A 64 20.84 -7.20 10.85
CA THR A 64 19.44 -6.74 10.89
C THR A 64 19.20 -5.55 11.83
N TRP A 65 20.03 -5.27 12.84
CA TRP A 65 19.90 -4.04 13.64
C TRP A 65 20.21 -2.81 12.80
N ASP A 66 21.28 -2.86 12.01
CA ASP A 66 21.69 -1.74 11.17
C ASP A 66 20.61 -1.42 10.13
N ILE A 67 20.04 -2.45 9.50
CA ILE A 67 18.98 -2.28 8.52
C ILE A 67 17.73 -1.71 9.17
N ILE A 68 17.29 -2.21 10.34
CA ILE A 68 16.10 -1.70 11.04
C ILE A 68 16.30 -0.24 11.48
N LYS A 69 17.49 0.12 11.97
CA LYS A 69 17.81 1.53 12.30
C LYS A 69 17.72 2.45 11.10
N SER A 70 17.87 1.93 9.88
CA SER A 70 17.67 2.68 8.64
C SER A 70 16.21 2.65 8.20
N SER A 71 15.62 1.45 8.08
CA SER A 71 14.31 1.20 7.49
C SER A 71 13.15 1.71 8.34
N ASP A 72 13.30 1.65 9.67
CA ASP A 72 12.24 2.02 10.60
C ASP A 72 12.41 3.47 11.11
N THR A 73 13.23 4.29 10.43
CA THR A 73 13.49 5.69 10.83
C THR A 73 12.20 6.51 10.98
N TYR A 74 12.07 7.23 12.09
CA TYR A 74 10.92 8.09 12.38
C TYR A 74 10.91 9.32 11.46
N LEU A 75 9.77 9.62 10.83
CA LEU A 75 9.70 10.65 9.78
C LEU A 75 9.91 12.07 10.29
N LEU A 76 9.57 12.35 11.55
CA LEU A 76 9.71 13.68 12.15
C LEU A 76 11.06 13.87 12.85
N ASP A 77 11.78 12.78 13.15
CA ASP A 77 13.09 12.83 13.80
C ASP A 77 13.97 11.65 13.34
N SER A 78 14.96 11.95 12.50
CA SER A 78 15.86 10.95 11.92
C SER A 78 16.76 10.23 12.94
N THR A 79 16.88 10.72 14.17
CA THR A 79 17.62 10.02 15.24
C THR A 79 16.81 8.90 15.89
N LYS A 80 15.50 8.85 15.64
CA LYS A 80 14.59 7.86 16.20
C LYS A 80 14.13 6.81 15.18
N VAL A 81 13.59 5.71 15.69
CA VAL A 81 12.83 4.72 14.95
C VAL A 81 11.36 4.74 15.38
N TYR A 82 10.47 4.36 14.48
CA TYR A 82 9.11 3.99 14.83
C TYR A 82 9.09 2.71 15.66
N LEU A 83 8.22 2.63 16.65
CA LEU A 83 7.96 1.42 17.41
C LEU A 83 6.62 0.84 16.97
N VAL A 84 6.66 -0.34 16.35
CA VAL A 84 5.43 -1.05 15.99
C VAL A 84 4.58 -1.29 17.24
N TYR A 85 3.27 -1.11 17.13
CA TYR A 85 2.28 -1.13 18.22
C TYR A 85 2.26 0.11 19.14
N GLY A 86 3.17 1.08 18.94
CA GLY A 86 3.15 2.36 19.66
C GLY A 86 2.15 3.36 19.08
N TYR A 87 1.62 4.26 19.91
CA TYR A 87 0.56 5.22 19.52
C TYR A 87 0.62 6.58 20.24
N ASP A 88 1.44 6.75 21.29
CA ASP A 88 1.52 8.02 22.04
C ASP A 88 2.97 8.30 22.46
N ASP A 89 3.44 9.54 22.30
CA ASP A 89 4.77 10.00 22.77
C ASP A 89 4.64 11.13 23.83
N PHE A 90 3.43 11.50 24.23
CA PHE A 90 3.13 12.70 25.03
C PHE A 90 2.84 12.42 26.50
N ASP A 91 2.95 11.16 26.94
CA ASP A 91 2.81 10.76 28.32
C ASP A 91 4.18 10.37 28.95
N GLN A 92 4.16 9.65 30.07
CA GLN A 92 5.38 9.11 30.71
C GLN A 92 5.47 7.58 30.60
N ALA A 93 4.59 6.95 29.81
CA ALA A 93 4.42 5.52 29.73
C ALA A 93 5.16 4.96 28.51
N PHE A 94 6.48 4.81 28.63
CA PHE A 94 7.34 4.37 27.52
C PHE A 94 6.86 3.12 26.75
N GLN A 95 6.01 2.27 27.33
CA GLN A 95 5.48 1.08 26.67
C GLN A 95 4.62 1.41 25.43
N ASN A 96 3.98 2.58 25.38
CA ASN A 96 3.10 3.00 24.28
C ASN A 96 3.75 4.01 23.30
N ASP A 97 5.01 4.41 23.54
CA ASP A 97 5.80 5.28 22.68
C ASP A 97 5.68 4.87 21.20
N ILE A 98 5.32 5.81 20.32
CA ILE A 98 5.35 5.60 18.87
C ILE A 98 6.77 5.72 18.31
N SER A 99 7.68 6.40 19.01
CA SER A 99 9.06 6.58 18.57
C SER A 99 10.11 6.44 19.67
N ARG A 100 11.31 5.97 19.31
CA ARG A 100 12.44 5.90 20.26
C ARG A 100 13.79 6.11 19.61
N ASP A 101 14.72 6.69 20.36
CA ASP A 101 16.08 6.94 19.88
C ASP A 101 16.76 5.64 19.40
N LYS A 102 17.44 5.70 18.25
CA LYS A 102 18.16 4.58 17.63
C LYS A 102 19.21 3.97 18.56
N SER A 103 19.78 4.75 19.48
CA SER A 103 20.78 4.31 20.44
C SER A 103 20.20 3.51 21.61
N LEU A 104 18.88 3.63 21.87
CA LEU A 104 18.18 2.90 22.93
C LEU A 104 17.74 1.50 22.49
N SER A 105 18.56 0.81 21.69
CA SER A 105 18.36 -0.58 21.31
C SER A 105 18.82 -1.54 22.41
N CYS A 106 18.00 -2.54 22.73
CA CYS A 106 18.25 -3.55 23.76
C CYS A 106 19.32 -4.57 23.29
N HIS A 107 20.47 -4.58 23.95
CA HIS A 107 21.57 -5.54 23.72
C HIS A 107 21.93 -6.38 24.95
N GLY A 108 21.20 -6.22 26.06
CA GLY A 108 21.38 -6.95 27.32
C GLY A 108 20.37 -6.47 28.36
N SER A 109 20.08 -7.28 29.38
CA SER A 109 19.08 -6.96 30.40
C SER A 109 19.59 -5.97 31.45
N PRO A 110 18.73 -5.11 32.04
CA PRO A 110 17.30 -4.94 31.74
C PRO A 110 17.04 -4.10 30.48
N CYS A 111 15.87 -4.25 29.86
CA CYS A 111 15.51 -3.56 28.62
C CYS A 111 14.25 -2.69 28.70
N ASP A 112 13.78 -2.37 29.91
CA ASP A 112 12.67 -1.43 30.11
C ASP A 112 13.06 -0.04 29.56
N GLY A 113 12.17 0.56 28.77
CA GLY A 113 12.43 1.82 28.07
C GLY A 113 13.38 1.69 26.87
N LEU A 114 13.78 0.47 26.49
CA LEU A 114 14.56 0.19 25.28
C LEU A 114 13.68 -0.47 24.23
N TRP A 115 14.11 -0.44 22.97
CA TRP A 115 13.44 -1.16 21.89
C TRP A 115 14.22 -2.41 21.48
N ASN A 116 13.50 -3.44 21.04
CA ASN A 116 14.07 -4.66 20.49
C ASN A 116 13.51 -4.94 19.08
N ARG A 117 13.92 -6.07 18.49
CA ARG A 117 13.39 -6.52 17.20
C ARG A 117 12.22 -7.44 17.43
N GLU A 118 11.05 -7.02 16.96
CA GLU A 118 9.84 -7.82 16.90
C GLU A 118 9.86 -8.70 15.65
N HIS A 119 9.58 -9.99 15.83
CA HIS A 119 9.25 -10.90 14.75
C HIS A 119 7.74 -10.87 14.58
N VAL A 120 7.26 -10.01 13.67
CA VAL A 120 5.83 -9.75 13.52
C VAL A 120 5.07 -11.04 13.21
N TYR A 121 5.58 -11.83 12.26
CA TYR A 121 5.26 -13.25 12.16
C TYR A 121 6.07 -13.97 13.24
N PRO A 122 5.44 -14.50 14.32
CA PRO A 122 6.16 -15.07 15.45
C PRO A 122 6.98 -16.29 15.02
N LYS A 123 8.25 -16.33 15.46
CA LYS A 123 9.15 -17.44 15.16
C LYS A 123 8.55 -18.80 15.51
N SER A 124 7.84 -18.90 16.63
CA SER A 124 7.26 -20.13 17.16
C SER A 124 6.00 -20.61 16.44
N LEU A 125 5.32 -19.75 15.67
CA LEU A 125 4.15 -20.10 14.88
C LEU A 125 4.50 -20.50 13.44
N ALA A 126 5.77 -20.43 13.06
CA ALA A 126 6.23 -20.93 11.78
C ALA A 126 6.53 -22.43 11.87
N ASN A 127 6.43 -23.15 10.76
CA ASN A 127 6.65 -24.60 10.71
C ASN A 127 7.59 -25.01 9.55
N PRO A 128 8.88 -25.29 9.81
CA PRO A 128 9.53 -25.29 11.11
C PRO A 128 9.69 -23.87 11.69
N SER A 129 9.86 -23.77 13.01
CA SER A 129 10.05 -22.47 13.67
C SER A 129 11.23 -21.70 13.08
N LEU A 130 11.08 -20.38 12.96
CA LEU A 130 12.12 -19.54 12.39
C LEU A 130 13.37 -19.57 13.27
N SER A 131 14.54 -19.75 12.65
CA SER A 131 15.82 -19.66 13.32
C SER A 131 16.50 -18.32 13.03
N THR A 132 17.25 -17.81 14.00
CA THR A 132 18.08 -16.61 13.87
C THR A 132 19.57 -16.92 14.01
N SER A 133 19.93 -18.20 14.13
CA SER A 133 21.33 -18.64 14.26
C SER A 133 22.10 -18.56 12.94
N PHE A 134 21.37 -18.59 11.82
CA PHE A 134 21.91 -18.46 10.47
C PHE A 134 20.96 -17.56 9.66
N PRO A 135 21.49 -16.85 8.64
CA PRO A 135 20.64 -16.07 7.74
C PRO A 135 19.60 -16.94 7.04
N GLY A 136 18.39 -16.41 6.87
CA GLY A 136 17.25 -17.09 6.24
C GLY A 136 15.91 -16.48 6.62
N PRO A 137 14.81 -17.24 6.63
CA PRO A 137 13.46 -16.73 6.89
C PRO A 137 13.28 -16.00 8.24
N GLY A 138 14.06 -16.39 9.26
CA GLY A 138 14.04 -15.73 10.57
C GLY A 138 14.86 -14.44 10.65
N THR A 139 15.60 -14.09 9.60
CA THR A 139 16.38 -12.85 9.49
C THR A 139 15.93 -11.99 8.32
N ASP A 140 14.83 -12.34 7.64
CA ASP A 140 14.22 -11.49 6.61
C ASP A 140 13.70 -10.20 7.27
N VAL A 141 14.27 -9.06 6.90
CA VAL A 141 13.98 -7.78 7.53
C VAL A 141 12.59 -7.30 7.17
N HIS A 142 11.97 -7.80 6.09
CA HIS A 142 10.54 -7.53 5.84
C HIS A 142 9.65 -8.01 6.98
N ASN A 143 10.08 -8.97 7.82
CA ASN A 143 9.36 -9.47 9.00
C ASN A 143 9.83 -8.87 10.35
N LEU A 144 10.88 -8.06 10.35
CA LEU A 144 11.47 -7.50 11.58
C LEU A 144 11.12 -6.04 11.75
N ARG A 145 10.63 -5.66 12.93
CA ARG A 145 10.31 -4.25 13.27
C ARG A 145 10.99 -3.85 14.56
N SER A 146 11.34 -2.57 14.70
CA SER A 146 11.60 -2.01 16.02
C SER A 146 10.31 -1.98 16.84
N CYS A 147 10.37 -2.44 18.09
CA CYS A 147 9.24 -2.49 19.01
C CYS A 147 9.71 -2.18 20.43
N ASP A 148 8.87 -1.53 21.24
CA ASP A 148 9.14 -1.42 22.68
C ASP A 148 9.33 -2.82 23.29
N TYR A 149 10.36 -3.00 24.12
CA TYR A 149 10.69 -4.31 24.69
C TYR A 149 9.55 -4.91 25.53
N VAL A 150 8.89 -4.08 26.34
CA VAL A 150 7.80 -4.52 27.23
C VAL A 150 6.57 -4.86 26.40
N THR A 151 6.22 -4.02 25.42
CA THR A 151 5.09 -4.28 24.51
C THR A 151 5.31 -5.53 23.66
N ASN A 152 6.52 -5.73 23.12
CA ASN A 152 6.87 -6.95 22.41
C ASN A 152 6.71 -8.20 23.31
N THR A 153 7.27 -8.15 24.52
CA THR A 153 7.12 -9.22 25.52
C THR A 153 5.66 -9.50 25.84
N PHE A 154 4.86 -8.44 25.99
CA PHE A 154 3.44 -8.53 26.29
C PHE A 154 2.64 -9.11 25.11
N ARG A 155 2.95 -8.75 23.86
CA ARG A 155 2.35 -9.32 22.65
C ARG A 155 2.59 -10.83 22.55
N GLY A 156 3.82 -11.26 22.79
CA GLY A 156 4.22 -12.67 22.77
C GLY A 156 4.08 -13.29 21.39
N ASN A 157 3.36 -14.41 21.27
CA ASN A 157 3.06 -15.07 20.00
C ASN A 157 1.55 -15.11 19.69
N ARG A 158 0.77 -14.20 20.25
CA ARG A 158 -0.68 -14.17 20.00
C ARG A 158 -0.95 -13.97 18.51
N LYS A 159 -1.94 -14.72 18.00
CA LYS A 159 -2.50 -14.44 16.67
C LYS A 159 -3.04 -13.02 16.63
N PHE A 160 -2.95 -12.38 15.46
CA PHE A 160 -3.62 -11.13 15.20
C PHE A 160 -5.12 -11.35 15.10
N GLY A 161 -5.91 -10.44 15.67
CA GLY A 161 -7.37 -10.52 15.65
C GLY A 161 -8.01 -9.14 15.62
N PRO A 162 -9.33 -9.08 15.37
CA PRO A 162 -10.05 -7.81 15.22
C PRO A 162 -10.05 -7.00 16.52
N GLY A 163 -9.96 -5.68 16.37
CA GLY A 163 -9.98 -4.71 17.46
C GLY A 163 -10.17 -3.31 16.88
N ASN A 164 -10.05 -2.28 17.73
CA ASN A 164 -10.21 -0.89 17.33
C ASN A 164 -9.45 0.03 18.29
N GLY A 165 -8.94 1.15 17.79
CA GLY A 165 -8.17 2.13 18.54
C GLY A 165 -6.73 1.67 18.76
N ILE A 166 -6.32 1.57 20.01
CA ILE A 166 -4.91 1.35 20.39
C ILE A 166 -4.53 -0.14 20.42
N ALA A 167 -3.23 -0.43 20.32
CA ALA A 167 -2.70 -1.78 20.39
C ALA A 167 -2.99 -2.48 21.72
N GLY A 168 -3.26 -3.78 21.70
CA GLY A 168 -3.45 -4.56 22.91
C GLY A 168 -4.05 -5.95 22.71
N VAL A 169 -4.25 -6.65 23.83
CA VAL A 169 -4.91 -7.97 23.83
C VAL A 169 -6.42 -7.77 23.76
N THR A 170 -7.04 -8.35 22.75
CA THR A 170 -8.49 -8.39 22.52
C THR A 170 -9.19 -9.32 23.53
N ASN A 171 -10.52 -9.21 23.63
CA ASN A 171 -11.31 -10.06 24.52
C ASN A 171 -11.19 -11.57 24.20
N ASP A 172 -10.92 -11.91 22.95
CA ASP A 172 -10.73 -13.30 22.50
C ASP A 172 -9.29 -13.81 22.72
N GLY A 173 -8.42 -13.00 23.34
CA GLY A 173 -7.03 -13.35 23.63
C GLY A 173 -6.09 -13.18 22.42
N HIS A 174 -6.58 -12.62 21.31
CA HIS A 174 -5.77 -12.22 20.16
C HIS A 174 -5.10 -10.86 20.37
N TRP A 175 -4.14 -10.51 19.51
CA TRP A 175 -3.49 -9.20 19.50
C TRP A 175 -4.11 -8.28 18.45
N TYR A 176 -4.57 -7.11 18.86
CA TYR A 176 -4.87 -6.02 17.94
C TYR A 176 -3.66 -5.09 17.85
N PRO A 177 -3.11 -4.80 16.65
CA PRO A 177 -1.88 -4.04 16.53
C PRO A 177 -2.04 -2.53 16.69
N GLY A 178 -3.29 -2.02 16.75
CA GLY A 178 -3.60 -0.58 16.70
C GLY A 178 -4.05 -0.14 15.31
N ASP A 179 -4.87 0.91 15.26
CA ASP A 179 -5.42 1.47 14.02
C ASP A 179 -4.31 1.97 13.09
N GLU A 180 -3.20 2.43 13.65
CA GLU A 180 -2.04 2.98 12.95
C GLU A 180 -1.17 1.92 12.28
N TRP A 181 -1.36 0.64 12.62
CA TRP A 181 -0.45 -0.45 12.22
C TRP A 181 -1.16 -1.60 11.51
N LYS A 182 -2.48 -1.65 11.49
CA LYS A 182 -3.21 -2.84 11.02
C LYS A 182 -2.91 -3.17 9.55
N GLY A 183 -2.76 -2.17 8.69
CA GLY A 183 -2.37 -2.31 7.29
C GLY A 183 -0.93 -2.81 7.14
N ASP A 184 0.02 -2.21 7.87
CA ASP A 184 1.43 -2.65 7.93
C ASP A 184 1.51 -4.16 8.25
N ILE A 185 0.83 -4.57 9.32
CA ILE A 185 0.84 -5.95 9.80
C ILE A 185 0.24 -6.88 8.75
N ALA A 186 -0.89 -6.51 8.15
CA ALA A 186 -1.52 -7.29 7.09
C ALA A 186 -0.57 -7.51 5.90
N ARG A 187 0.07 -6.45 5.40
CA ARG A 187 1.01 -6.52 4.27
C ARG A 187 2.27 -7.31 4.61
N MET A 188 2.72 -7.28 5.86
CA MET A 188 3.83 -8.11 6.33
C MET A 188 3.45 -9.59 6.40
N MET A 189 2.25 -9.94 6.86
CA MET A 189 1.78 -11.34 6.91
C MET A 189 1.54 -11.90 5.50
N MET A 190 0.94 -11.11 4.61
CA MET A 190 0.77 -11.48 3.20
C MET A 190 2.13 -11.70 2.52
N TYR A 191 3.12 -10.84 2.78
CA TYR A 191 4.49 -11.03 2.26
C TYR A 191 5.13 -12.31 2.79
N MET A 192 5.08 -12.55 4.10
CA MET A 192 5.69 -13.75 4.69
C MET A 192 5.07 -15.03 4.15
N TYR A 193 3.76 -15.03 3.94
CA TYR A 193 3.07 -16.14 3.30
C TYR A 193 3.43 -16.29 1.82
N LEU A 194 3.50 -15.19 1.06
CA LEU A 194 3.90 -15.20 -0.34
C LEU A 194 5.33 -15.72 -0.53
N ARG A 195 6.25 -15.34 0.37
CA ARG A 195 7.68 -15.69 0.29
C ARG A 195 7.97 -17.09 0.81
N TYR A 196 7.31 -17.49 1.89
CA TYR A 196 7.57 -18.74 2.60
C TYR A 196 6.28 -19.55 2.80
N PRO A 197 5.56 -19.92 1.72
CA PRO A 197 4.19 -20.43 1.81
C PRO A 197 4.04 -21.71 2.63
N ASN A 198 5.07 -22.55 2.67
CA ASN A 198 5.07 -23.80 3.43
C ASN A 198 5.51 -23.63 4.89
N GLN A 199 6.20 -22.52 5.22
CA GLN A 199 6.79 -22.30 6.54
C GLN A 199 6.04 -21.23 7.34
N CYS A 200 5.45 -20.25 6.66
CA CYS A 200 4.73 -19.13 7.26
C CYS A 200 3.27 -19.04 6.74
N PRO A 201 2.41 -20.05 6.95
CA PRO A 201 0.99 -19.94 6.60
C PRO A 201 0.33 -18.77 7.33
N ALA A 202 -0.38 -17.90 6.60
CA ALA A 202 -1.05 -16.75 7.22
C ALA A 202 -2.13 -17.18 8.23
N THR A 203 -2.75 -18.35 8.05
CA THR A 203 -3.74 -18.96 8.96
C THR A 203 -3.18 -19.31 10.33
N ASP A 204 -1.87 -19.47 10.47
CA ASP A 204 -1.24 -19.77 11.75
C ASP A 204 -1.12 -18.51 12.63
N VAL A 205 -1.16 -17.33 12.03
CA VAL A 205 -0.95 -16.04 12.72
C VAL A 205 -2.15 -15.11 12.68
N GLY A 206 -3.10 -15.30 11.78
CA GLY A 206 -4.38 -14.57 11.76
C GLY A 206 -5.51 -15.35 12.40
N ALA A 207 -6.36 -14.67 13.16
CA ALA A 207 -7.61 -15.19 13.67
C ALA A 207 -8.76 -15.00 12.66
N GLY A 208 -9.85 -15.72 12.88
CA GLY A 208 -11.05 -15.62 12.06
C GLY A 208 -11.09 -16.59 10.88
N ILE A 209 -12.04 -16.34 9.98
CA ILE A 209 -12.31 -17.17 8.80
C ILE A 209 -11.51 -16.67 7.59
N SER A 210 -11.42 -17.50 6.56
CA SER A 210 -10.81 -17.19 5.26
C SER A 210 -11.87 -17.33 4.16
N SER A 211 -12.92 -16.52 4.21
CA SER A 211 -14.06 -16.62 3.28
C SER A 211 -13.84 -15.92 1.94
N PHE A 212 -12.91 -14.96 1.88
CA PHE A 212 -12.55 -14.30 0.61
C PHE A 212 -11.60 -15.17 -0.22
N SER A 213 -10.54 -15.70 0.40
CA SER A 213 -9.55 -16.52 -0.31
C SER A 213 -10.20 -17.82 -0.82
N PRO A 214 -10.20 -18.08 -2.15
CA PRO A 214 -10.80 -19.29 -2.71
C PRO A 214 -10.18 -20.59 -2.17
N GLN A 215 -8.91 -20.54 -1.77
CA GLN A 215 -8.13 -21.65 -1.21
C GLN A 215 -8.22 -21.71 0.31
N GLY A 216 -8.87 -20.74 0.96
CA GLY A 216 -8.95 -20.62 2.42
C GLY A 216 -7.61 -20.34 3.09
N ASP A 217 -6.61 -19.89 2.32
CA ASP A 217 -5.20 -19.83 2.72
C ASP A 217 -4.76 -18.47 3.32
N LEU A 218 -5.64 -17.47 3.28
CA LEU A 218 -5.41 -16.14 3.84
C LEU A 218 -6.62 -15.71 4.69
N PRO A 219 -6.43 -15.47 6.01
CA PRO A 219 -7.48 -14.96 6.88
C PRO A 219 -8.05 -13.63 6.40
N ASP A 220 -9.37 -13.48 6.46
CA ASP A 220 -10.09 -12.31 5.95
C ASP A 220 -9.65 -11.01 6.62
N ILE A 221 -9.23 -11.08 7.89
CA ILE A 221 -8.77 -9.92 8.65
C ILE A 221 -7.60 -9.19 7.97
N PHE A 222 -6.68 -9.90 7.31
CA PHE A 222 -5.54 -9.27 6.65
C PHE A 222 -5.96 -8.59 5.36
N LEU A 223 -6.94 -9.13 4.64
CA LEU A 223 -7.50 -8.49 3.45
C LEU A 223 -8.31 -7.25 3.81
N MET A 224 -9.07 -7.31 4.90
CA MET A 224 -9.81 -6.16 5.42
C MET A 224 -8.86 -5.05 5.86
N TRP A 225 -7.87 -5.34 6.71
CA TRP A 225 -6.92 -4.34 7.17
C TRP A 225 -6.10 -3.73 6.05
N ASN A 226 -5.70 -4.51 5.04
CA ASN A 226 -5.00 -3.99 3.87
C ASN A 226 -5.84 -2.98 3.06
N ALA A 227 -7.16 -3.13 3.03
CA ALA A 227 -8.06 -2.21 2.33
C ALA A 227 -8.49 -1.02 3.21
N GLU A 228 -8.58 -1.22 4.53
CA GLU A 228 -8.99 -0.19 5.48
C GLU A 228 -7.87 0.78 5.86
N ASP A 229 -6.61 0.34 5.84
CA ASP A 229 -5.44 1.12 6.22
C ASP A 229 -4.48 1.27 5.02
N PRO A 230 -4.56 2.41 4.30
CA PRO A 230 -3.73 2.70 3.14
C PRO A 230 -2.23 2.61 3.42
N VAL A 231 -1.45 2.31 2.39
CA VAL A 231 0.01 2.31 2.51
C VAL A 231 0.52 3.70 2.87
N SER A 232 1.31 3.76 3.93
CA SER A 232 1.92 5.00 4.40
C SER A 232 3.23 5.33 3.66
N VAL A 233 3.64 6.60 3.71
CA VAL A 233 4.97 7.04 3.23
C VAL A 233 6.09 6.32 3.98
N PHE A 234 5.87 6.02 5.26
CA PHE A 234 6.81 5.28 6.07
C PHE A 234 7.03 3.86 5.52
N GLU A 235 5.96 3.12 5.19
CA GLU A 235 6.08 1.79 4.61
C GLU A 235 6.77 1.80 3.25
N ILE A 236 6.47 2.78 2.38
CA ILE A 236 7.13 2.92 1.08
C ILE A 236 8.64 3.11 1.28
N ASN A 237 9.03 4.01 2.18
CA ASN A 237 10.44 4.25 2.51
C ASN A 237 11.11 2.99 3.08
N ARG A 238 10.44 2.32 4.00
CA ARG A 238 10.90 1.06 4.60
C ARG A 238 11.13 -0.01 3.53
N ASN A 239 10.18 -0.20 2.61
CA ASN A 239 10.27 -1.16 1.52
C ASN A 239 11.42 -0.84 0.56
N ASN A 240 11.63 0.45 0.24
CA ASN A 240 12.78 0.91 -0.56
C ASN A 240 14.12 0.60 0.10
N ILE A 241 14.24 0.90 1.40
CA ILE A 241 15.47 0.66 2.16
C ILE A 241 15.76 -0.84 2.22
N ILE A 242 14.79 -1.66 2.62
CA ILE A 242 14.99 -3.11 2.71
C ILE A 242 15.35 -3.71 1.35
N SER A 243 14.69 -3.27 0.27
CA SER A 243 15.01 -3.72 -1.09
C SER A 243 16.43 -3.35 -1.51
N SER A 244 16.98 -2.22 -1.06
CA SER A 244 18.38 -1.86 -1.33
C SER A 244 19.39 -2.78 -0.63
N TYR A 245 18.97 -3.46 0.44
CA TYR A 245 19.79 -4.42 1.19
C TYR A 245 19.58 -5.87 0.72
N GLN A 246 18.34 -6.37 0.75
CA GLN A 246 18.02 -7.77 0.43
C GLN A 246 17.79 -8.01 -1.06
N GLY A 247 17.49 -6.96 -1.82
CA GLY A 247 17.15 -7.00 -3.24
C GLY A 247 15.66 -7.04 -3.53
N ASN A 248 14.90 -7.80 -2.74
CA ASN A 248 13.48 -8.00 -2.98
C ASN A 248 12.59 -6.99 -2.24
N ARG A 249 11.38 -6.82 -2.78
CA ARG A 249 10.35 -5.90 -2.26
C ARG A 249 9.18 -6.67 -1.67
N ASN A 250 8.43 -6.04 -0.78
CA ASN A 250 7.09 -6.45 -0.42
C ASN A 250 6.09 -5.91 -1.47
N PRO A 251 5.47 -6.78 -2.31
CA PRO A 251 4.57 -6.31 -3.36
C PRO A 251 3.31 -5.65 -2.84
N PHE A 252 2.84 -6.04 -1.65
CA PHE A 252 1.61 -5.50 -1.08
C PHE A 252 1.79 -4.09 -0.51
N ILE A 253 3.03 -3.67 -0.23
CA ILE A 253 3.35 -2.26 0.05
C ILE A 253 3.42 -1.46 -1.25
N ASP A 254 4.03 -2.00 -2.31
CA ASP A 254 4.10 -1.25 -3.57
C ASP A 254 2.75 -1.12 -4.28
N ASN A 255 1.87 -2.11 -4.12
CA ASN A 255 0.49 -2.06 -4.58
C ASN A 255 -0.43 -3.00 -3.75
N PRO A 256 -1.21 -2.44 -2.80
CA PRO A 256 -2.17 -3.18 -1.97
C PRO A 256 -3.21 -3.97 -2.77
N PHE A 257 -3.61 -3.49 -3.95
CA PHE A 257 -4.59 -4.16 -4.80
C PHE A 257 -4.15 -5.54 -5.29
N LEU A 258 -2.84 -5.84 -5.28
CA LEU A 258 -2.36 -7.19 -5.59
C LEU A 258 -2.97 -8.25 -4.63
N ALA A 259 -3.24 -7.88 -3.38
CA ALA A 259 -3.92 -8.77 -2.45
C ALA A 259 -5.38 -9.03 -2.88
N THR A 260 -6.09 -7.99 -3.32
CA THR A 260 -7.44 -8.12 -3.90
C THR A 260 -7.42 -9.04 -5.13
N ALA A 261 -6.45 -8.87 -6.02
CA ALA A 261 -6.33 -9.67 -7.25
C ALA A 261 -6.00 -11.16 -6.99
N ILE A 262 -5.30 -11.47 -5.89
CA ILE A 262 -4.95 -12.85 -5.54
C ILE A 262 -6.06 -13.52 -4.72
N TRP A 263 -6.58 -12.85 -3.69
CA TRP A 263 -7.43 -13.48 -2.68
C TRP A 263 -8.87 -12.98 -2.64
N SER A 264 -9.30 -12.17 -3.62
CA SER A 264 -10.71 -11.75 -3.79
C SER A 264 -11.31 -11.02 -2.57
N GLY A 265 -10.48 -10.38 -1.75
CA GLY A 265 -10.92 -9.56 -0.61
C GLY A 265 -11.52 -8.21 -1.03
N PRO A 266 -11.80 -7.33 -0.05
CA PRO A 266 -12.17 -5.95 -0.33
C PRO A 266 -11.19 -5.26 -1.29
N VAL A 267 -11.68 -4.29 -2.06
CA VAL A 267 -10.85 -3.54 -3.01
C VAL A 267 -9.93 -2.62 -2.24
N ALA A 268 -8.63 -2.88 -2.30
CA ALA A 268 -7.59 -2.04 -1.74
C ALA A 268 -7.07 -1.00 -2.75
N ASP A 269 -6.32 -0.02 -2.26
CA ASP A 269 -5.74 1.05 -3.07
C ASP A 269 -4.86 0.50 -4.21
N ASN A 270 -4.98 1.12 -5.38
CA ASN A 270 -4.24 0.73 -6.57
C ASN A 270 -3.46 1.92 -7.17
N PRO A 271 -2.26 2.23 -6.62
CA PRO A 271 -1.45 3.35 -7.07
C PRO A 271 -0.92 3.21 -8.50
N TRP A 272 -0.93 2.01 -9.07
CA TRP A 272 -0.47 1.75 -10.45
C TRP A 272 -1.59 1.96 -11.50
N GLY A 273 -2.81 2.23 -11.06
CA GLY A 273 -3.99 2.22 -11.93
C GLY A 273 -4.35 0.80 -12.38
N PRO A 274 -5.27 0.64 -13.35
CA PRO A 274 -5.71 -0.66 -13.82
C PRO A 274 -4.52 -1.57 -14.17
N LEU A 275 -4.35 -2.65 -13.41
CA LEU A 275 -3.26 -3.62 -13.56
C LEU A 275 -3.32 -4.34 -14.91
N SER A 276 -4.52 -4.44 -15.45
CA SER A 276 -4.76 -4.67 -16.87
C SER A 276 -5.10 -3.32 -17.50
N MET A 277 -4.21 -2.80 -18.34
CA MET A 277 -4.76 -2.20 -19.56
C MET A 277 -5.28 -3.39 -20.35
N GLY A 278 -6.58 -3.65 -20.27
CA GLY A 278 -7.23 -4.25 -21.43
C GLY A 278 -6.79 -3.42 -22.64
N ASN A 279 -6.79 -4.01 -23.84
CA ASN A 279 -6.79 -3.21 -25.07
C ASN A 279 -8.06 -2.36 -25.15
N GLU A 280 -8.37 -1.54 -24.14
CA GLU A 280 -8.98 -0.26 -24.38
C GLU A 280 -7.99 0.47 -25.24
N HIS A 281 -8.16 0.30 -26.55
CA HIS A 281 -7.81 1.32 -27.51
C HIS A 281 -8.32 2.63 -26.91
N ILE A 282 -7.45 3.37 -26.22
CA ILE A 282 -7.65 4.80 -26.06
C ILE A 282 -7.66 5.28 -27.51
N LYS A 283 -8.84 5.29 -28.14
CA LYS A 283 -9.04 5.88 -29.44
C LYS A 283 -8.67 7.33 -29.22
N LYS A 284 -7.47 7.69 -29.66
CA LYS A 284 -7.00 9.06 -29.64
C LYS A 284 -7.80 9.81 -30.69
N TYR A 285 -9.00 10.24 -30.33
CA TYR A 285 -9.78 11.17 -31.13
C TYR A 285 -8.95 12.45 -31.29
N LYS A 286 -8.56 12.75 -32.52
CA LYS A 286 -8.02 14.07 -32.87
C LYS A 286 -9.21 15.00 -33.09
N ILE A 287 -9.26 16.07 -32.31
CA ILE A 287 -10.27 17.12 -32.42
C ILE A 287 -9.62 18.32 -33.12
N THR A 288 -10.23 18.76 -34.20
CA THR A 288 -9.76 19.91 -34.97
C THR A 288 -10.89 20.93 -35.06
N VAL A 289 -10.62 22.16 -34.65
CA VAL A 289 -11.52 23.29 -34.86
C VAL A 289 -11.01 24.11 -36.06
N THR A 290 -11.84 24.25 -37.09
CA THR A 290 -11.46 25.02 -38.30
C THR A 290 -11.75 26.51 -38.14
N ARG A 291 -11.19 27.30 -39.05
CA ARG A 291 -11.49 28.76 -39.16
C ARG A 291 -12.97 29.05 -39.43
N GLU A 292 -13.69 28.09 -39.99
CA GLU A 292 -15.13 28.17 -40.29
C GLU A 292 -16.00 27.78 -39.08
N LYS A 293 -15.40 27.66 -37.88
CA LYS A 293 -16.07 27.25 -36.64
C LYS A 293 -16.72 25.86 -36.74
N MET A 294 -16.08 24.94 -37.44
CA MET A 294 -16.46 23.53 -37.47
C MET A 294 -15.52 22.73 -36.57
N LEU A 295 -16.09 21.94 -35.67
CA LEU A 295 -15.36 20.96 -34.88
C LEU A 295 -15.46 19.60 -35.58
N PHE A 296 -14.31 19.00 -35.87
CA PHE A 296 -14.19 17.67 -36.46
C PHE A 296 -13.54 16.71 -35.49
N ILE A 297 -14.05 15.48 -35.45
CA ILE A 297 -13.49 14.37 -34.68
C ILE A 297 -13.08 13.27 -35.65
N ASN A 298 -11.79 12.91 -35.62
CA ASN A 298 -11.29 11.81 -36.41
C ASN A 298 -11.77 10.46 -35.82
N SER A 299 -12.77 9.86 -36.45
CA SER A 299 -13.36 8.55 -36.09
C SER A 299 -13.97 7.90 -37.34
N ASP A 300 -13.83 6.57 -37.46
CA ASP A 300 -14.41 5.80 -38.57
C ASP A 300 -15.93 5.54 -38.38
N ASN A 301 -16.39 5.56 -37.13
CA ASN A 301 -17.79 5.41 -36.76
C ASN A 301 -18.39 6.76 -36.36
N LYS A 302 -19.70 6.94 -36.54
CA LYS A 302 -20.43 8.08 -35.99
C LYS A 302 -20.49 7.97 -34.47
N LEU A 303 -20.19 9.08 -33.80
CA LEU A 303 -20.13 9.17 -32.35
C LEU A 303 -21.33 9.94 -31.80
N ASP A 304 -21.72 9.64 -30.57
CA ASP A 304 -22.66 10.45 -29.81
C ASP A 304 -21.90 11.59 -29.15
N LEU A 305 -22.15 12.81 -29.61
CA LEU A 305 -21.47 14.02 -29.15
C LEU A 305 -22.43 14.90 -28.38
N THR A 306 -22.04 15.28 -27.17
CA THR A 306 -22.81 16.23 -26.35
C THR A 306 -21.92 17.40 -25.93
N LEU A 307 -22.33 18.63 -26.24
CA LEU A 307 -21.60 19.84 -25.86
C LEU A 307 -22.25 20.47 -24.64
N TYR A 308 -21.44 20.85 -23.66
CA TYR A 308 -21.85 21.59 -22.46
C TYR A 308 -21.10 22.92 -22.35
N ASP A 309 -21.76 23.93 -21.78
CA ASP A 309 -21.09 25.17 -21.37
C ASP A 309 -20.34 25.01 -20.04
N VAL A 310 -19.64 26.06 -19.62
CA VAL A 310 -18.87 26.08 -18.36
C VAL A 310 -19.71 25.86 -17.09
N ASN A 311 -21.03 26.06 -17.17
CA ASN A 311 -21.96 25.85 -16.07
C ASN A 311 -22.58 24.44 -16.10
N GLY A 312 -22.13 23.57 -17.02
CA GLY A 312 -22.67 22.23 -17.18
C GLY A 312 -24.02 22.16 -17.91
N ARG A 313 -24.47 23.26 -18.53
CA ARG A 313 -25.70 23.25 -19.33
C ARG A 313 -25.43 22.63 -20.69
N MET A 314 -26.24 21.63 -21.06
CA MET A 314 -26.22 21.04 -22.40
C MET A 314 -26.61 22.10 -23.45
N ILE A 315 -25.75 22.28 -24.45
CA ILE A 315 -25.95 23.20 -25.59
C ILE A 315 -26.48 22.44 -26.80
N LEU A 316 -25.88 21.29 -27.12
CA LEU A 316 -26.29 20.47 -28.26
C LEU A 316 -25.94 18.99 -28.03
N LYS A 317 -26.68 18.11 -28.69
CA LYS A 317 -26.40 16.68 -28.82
C LYS A 317 -26.56 16.25 -30.27
N THR A 318 -25.62 15.47 -30.81
CA THR A 318 -25.66 14.99 -32.20
C THR A 318 -25.06 13.58 -32.32
N HIS A 319 -25.47 12.85 -33.35
CA HIS A 319 -24.90 11.56 -33.75
C HIS A 319 -24.12 11.73 -35.06
N SER A 320 -22.92 12.30 -34.93
CA SER A 320 -22.09 12.79 -36.04
C SER A 320 -20.63 12.90 -35.58
N ASN A 321 -19.69 13.00 -36.52
CA ASN A 321 -18.28 13.29 -36.21
C ASN A 321 -17.95 14.77 -36.36
N GLU A 322 -18.97 15.60 -36.58
CA GLU A 322 -18.85 17.01 -36.89
C GLU A 322 -19.89 17.83 -36.12
N ILE A 323 -19.48 18.99 -35.61
CA ILE A 323 -20.33 19.98 -34.95
C ILE A 323 -20.07 21.35 -35.57
N LEU A 324 -21.14 21.99 -36.04
CA LEU A 324 -21.12 23.38 -36.48
C LEU A 324 -21.29 24.32 -35.27
N LEU A 325 -20.28 25.13 -34.99
CA LEU A 325 -20.24 26.05 -33.83
C LEU A 325 -20.66 27.48 -34.19
N ASN A 326 -21.25 27.71 -35.37
CA ASN A 326 -21.57 29.04 -35.87
C ASN A 326 -22.60 29.80 -34.99
N ALA A 327 -23.51 29.07 -34.33
CA ALA A 327 -24.55 29.60 -33.46
C ALA A 327 -24.13 29.71 -31.99
N ILE A 328 -22.87 29.41 -31.67
CA ILE A 328 -22.37 29.33 -30.29
C ILE A 328 -21.49 30.55 -29.99
N VAL A 329 -21.67 31.12 -28.79
CA VAL A 329 -20.89 32.27 -28.31
C VAL A 329 -19.44 31.83 -28.02
N THR A 330 -18.46 32.69 -28.29
CA THR A 330 -17.05 32.40 -27.96
C THR A 330 -16.89 32.18 -26.45
N GLY A 331 -16.27 31.07 -26.06
CA GLY A 331 -16.08 30.68 -24.67
C GLY A 331 -15.41 29.30 -24.55
N ILE A 332 -15.29 28.80 -23.32
CA ILE A 332 -14.80 27.45 -23.04
C ILE A 332 -15.98 26.49 -23.05
N TYR A 333 -15.83 25.33 -23.69
CA TYR A 333 -16.87 24.31 -23.72
C TYR A 333 -16.32 22.94 -23.35
N PHE A 334 -17.20 22.10 -22.82
CA PHE A 334 -16.91 20.70 -22.55
C PHE A 334 -17.62 19.83 -23.60
N LEU A 335 -16.85 19.07 -24.37
CA LEU A 335 -17.37 18.07 -25.30
C LEU A 335 -17.29 16.70 -24.66
N LYS A 336 -18.45 16.09 -24.44
CA LYS A 336 -18.59 14.67 -24.09
C LYS A 336 -18.72 13.87 -25.38
N ILE A 337 -17.82 12.89 -25.54
CA ILE A 337 -17.79 11.94 -26.64
C ILE A 337 -18.19 10.58 -26.08
N GLU A 338 -19.25 9.99 -26.61
CA GLU A 338 -19.72 8.65 -26.28
C GLU A 338 -19.55 7.73 -27.51
N ASP A 339 -18.76 6.68 -27.34
CA ASP A 339 -18.74 5.47 -28.18
C ASP A 339 -19.22 4.33 -27.26
N HIS A 340 -19.84 3.27 -27.78
CA HIS A 340 -20.60 2.26 -27.00
C HIS A 340 -19.90 1.64 -25.77
N GLN A 341 -18.59 1.88 -25.57
CA GLN A 341 -17.80 1.45 -24.42
C GLN A 341 -16.94 2.54 -23.75
N ILE A 342 -16.92 3.78 -24.26
CA ILE A 342 -15.99 4.83 -23.80
C ILE A 342 -16.70 6.17 -23.66
N GLU A 343 -16.51 6.83 -22.51
CA GLU A 343 -16.88 8.22 -22.28
C GLU A 343 -15.62 9.08 -22.15
N LYS A 344 -15.50 10.14 -22.97
CA LYS A 344 -14.38 11.08 -22.90
C LYS A 344 -14.87 12.52 -22.86
N LEU A 345 -14.35 13.28 -21.90
CA LEU A 345 -14.58 14.73 -21.80
C LEU A 345 -13.37 15.49 -22.34
N VAL A 346 -13.59 16.44 -23.24
CA VAL A 346 -12.54 17.31 -23.79
C VAL A 346 -12.90 18.77 -23.60
N ILE A 347 -11.92 19.57 -23.18
CA ILE A 347 -12.02 21.02 -23.02
C ILE A 347 -11.36 21.67 -24.24
N PHE A 348 -12.04 22.61 -24.90
CA PHE A 348 -11.49 23.38 -26.01
C PHE A 348 -12.03 24.81 -26.06
#